data_AF-G4YE20-F1
#
_entry.id   AF-G4YE20-F1
#
_cell.length_a   1.000
_cell.length_b   1.000
_cell.length_c   1.000
_cell.angle_alpha   90.00
_cell.angle_beta   90.00
_cell.angle_gamma   90.00
#
_symmetry.space_group_name_H-M   'P 1'
#
loop_
_entity.id
_entity.type
_entity.pdbx_description
1 polymer ?
#
loop_
_entity_poly.entity_id
_entity_poly.type
_entity_poly.pdbx_seq_one_letter_code
_entity_poly.pdbx_strand_id
1 'polypeptide(L)'
;MKSSPSTSAANGWNDFKMLKNYLSGQAPMEMVIDTALRLRDKACTRRFEAFAFHHGAATPYDRDRLRAEWEISTRVPKNYGGYHRQWNLQQSDEATILMVELKDWIVNKGLPQREVEQRLMAFDFV
;
A
#
# COMPACT_ATOMS: atom_id res chain seq x y z
N MET A 1 16.72 25.56 -0.41
CA MET A 1 16.34 24.36 -1.19
C MET A 1 16.78 23.13 -0.41
N LYS A 2 15.85 22.36 0.17
CA LYS A 2 16.19 21.12 0.88
C LYS A 2 15.73 19.95 0.01
N SER A 3 16.73 19.24 -0.49
CA SER A 3 16.66 18.10 -1.39
C SER A 3 15.77 17.01 -0.81
N SER A 4 14.73 16.60 -1.56
CA SER A 4 13.97 15.39 -1.25
C SER A 4 14.90 14.17 -1.32
N PRO A 5 14.87 13.24 -0.35
CA PRO A 5 15.58 12.00 -0.48
C PRO A 5 14.86 11.14 -1.53
N SER A 6 15.34 11.23 -2.77
CA SER A 6 15.05 10.29 -3.83
C SER A 6 15.82 9.00 -3.55
N THR A 7 15.33 8.20 -2.62
CA THR A 7 15.81 6.82 -2.42
C THR A 7 14.73 5.90 -2.98
N SER A 8 15.00 5.23 -4.12
CA SER A 8 14.05 4.30 -4.74
C SER A 8 13.64 3.13 -3.84
N ALA A 9 14.33 2.92 -2.72
CA ALA A 9 13.93 2.00 -1.66
C ALA A 9 12.68 2.47 -0.90
N ALA A 10 12.51 3.78 -0.70
CA ALA A 10 11.41 4.39 0.05
C ALA A 10 10.14 4.57 -0.81
N ASN A 11 10.28 4.65 -2.14
CA ASN A 11 9.14 4.87 -3.01
C ASN A 11 8.39 3.59 -3.41
N GLY A 12 8.88 2.39 -3.08
CA GLY A 12 8.21 1.11 -3.40
C GLY A 12 8.40 0.61 -4.83
N TRP A 13 9.21 1.29 -5.66
CA TRP A 13 9.40 0.94 -7.07
C TRP A 13 9.89 -0.49 -7.30
N ASN A 14 10.86 -0.94 -6.49
CA ASN A 14 11.39 -2.30 -6.59
C ASN A 14 10.34 -3.36 -6.24
N ASP A 15 9.55 -3.14 -5.19
CA ASP A 15 8.45 -4.05 -4.82
C ASP A 15 7.40 -4.09 -5.92
N PHE A 16 7.03 -2.95 -6.51
CA PHE A 16 6.09 -2.90 -7.63
C PHE A 16 6.60 -3.66 -8.87
N LYS A 17 7.89 -3.48 -9.21
CA LYS A 17 8.53 -4.21 -10.31
C LYS A 17 8.57 -5.72 -10.04
N MET A 18 8.93 -6.13 -8.81
CA MET A 18 8.92 -7.54 -8.41
C MET A 18 7.52 -8.14 -8.49
N LEU A 19 6.52 -7.42 -8.00
CA LEU A 19 5.12 -7.84 -8.02
C LEU A 19 4.64 -8.07 -9.46
N LYS A 20 4.97 -7.17 -10.39
CA LYS A 20 4.67 -7.33 -11.81
C LYS A 20 5.31 -8.59 -12.39
N ASN A 21 6.56 -8.87 -12.07
CA ASN A 21 7.27 -10.06 -12.53
C ASN A 21 6.64 -11.34 -11.95
N TYR A 22 6.32 -11.36 -10.66
CA TYR A 22 5.71 -12.49 -9.97
C TYR A 22 4.34 -12.85 -10.53
N LEU A 23 3.50 -11.85 -10.76
CA LEU A 23 2.16 -12.04 -11.33
C LEU A 23 2.20 -12.50 -12.80
N SER A 24 3.27 -12.18 -13.52
CA SER A 24 3.49 -12.63 -14.91
C SER A 24 4.12 -14.02 -14.98
N GLY A 25 4.92 -14.41 -13.97
CA GLY A 25 5.80 -15.58 -13.99
C GLY A 25 5.37 -16.77 -13.12
N GLN A 26 4.08 -16.88 -12.76
CA GLN A 26 3.56 -17.95 -11.89
C GLN A 26 4.32 -18.10 -10.56
N ALA A 27 4.70 -16.99 -9.93
CA ALA A 27 5.34 -17.05 -8.61
C ALA A 27 4.39 -17.63 -7.55
N PRO A 28 4.92 -18.24 -6.47
CA PRO A 28 4.12 -18.66 -5.33
C PRO A 28 3.28 -17.51 -4.74
N MET A 29 2.07 -17.83 -4.30
CA MET A 29 1.12 -16.84 -3.74
C MET A 29 1.73 -16.07 -2.56
N GLU A 30 2.42 -16.75 -1.66
CA GLU A 30 3.09 -16.15 -0.50
C GLU A 30 4.03 -15.00 -0.91
N MET A 31 4.84 -15.20 -1.96
CA MET A 31 5.76 -14.16 -2.45
C MET A 31 5.02 -12.95 -3.04
N VAL A 32 3.88 -13.19 -3.71
CA VAL A 32 3.02 -12.12 -4.25
C VAL A 32 2.43 -11.32 -3.10
N ILE A 33 1.86 -12.00 -2.11
CA ILE A 33 1.21 -11.40 -0.95
C ILE A 33 2.20 -10.59 -0.13
N ASP A 34 3.35 -11.16 0.25
CA ASP A 34 4.39 -10.47 1.01
C ASP A 34 4.86 -9.20 0.30
N THR A 35 5.03 -9.27 -1.02
CA THR A 35 5.48 -8.12 -1.81
C THR A 35 4.39 -7.04 -1.89
N ALA A 36 3.12 -7.43 -1.99
CA ALA A 36 2.00 -6.51 -1.95
C ALA A 36 1.85 -5.83 -0.58
N LEU A 37 2.05 -6.56 0.52
CA LEU A 37 2.06 -6.02 1.88
C LEU A 37 3.18 -4.98 2.06
N ARG A 38 4.41 -5.31 1.66
CA ARG A 38 5.53 -4.34 1.70
C ARG A 38 5.24 -3.10 0.86
N LEU A 39 4.65 -3.25 -0.32
CA LEU A 39 4.28 -2.13 -1.18
C LEU A 39 3.23 -1.24 -0.51
N ARG A 40 2.20 -1.83 0.09
CA ARG A 40 1.19 -1.12 0.88
C ARG A 40 1.82 -0.35 2.03
N ASP A 41 2.66 -0.98 2.84
CA ASP A 41 3.23 -0.37 4.03
C ASP A 41 4.14 0.82 3.70
N LYS A 42 4.92 0.71 2.62
CA LYS A 42 5.71 1.83 2.09
C LYS A 42 4.83 2.97 1.61
N ALA A 43 3.72 2.67 0.92
CA ALA A 43 2.77 3.68 0.48
C ALA A 43 2.08 4.39 1.66
N CYS A 44 1.61 3.62 2.65
CA CYS A 44 1.03 4.14 3.88
C CYS A 44 2.01 5.04 4.62
N THR A 45 3.25 4.58 4.83
CA THR A 45 4.30 5.32 5.53
C THR A 45 4.58 6.64 4.84
N ARG A 46 4.83 6.63 3.53
CA ARG A 46 5.11 7.84 2.74
C ARG A 46 3.96 8.85 2.78
N ARG A 47 2.71 8.38 2.68
CA ARG A 47 1.54 9.26 2.72
C ARG A 47 1.29 9.82 4.11
N PHE A 48 1.49 9.00 5.14
CA PHE A 48 1.41 9.46 6.51
C PHE A 48 2.50 10.48 6.82
N GLU A 49 3.74 10.29 6.36
CA GLU A 49 4.82 11.27 6.53
C GLU A 49 4.47 12.63 5.90
N ALA A 50 3.91 12.62 4.70
CA ALA A 50 3.43 13.85 4.06
C ALA A 50 2.29 14.51 4.88
N PHE A 51 1.34 13.73 5.36
CA PHE A 51 0.25 14.21 6.22
C PHE A 51 0.78 14.83 7.52
N ALA A 52 1.67 14.12 8.21
CA ALA A 52 2.27 14.55 9.47
C ALA A 52 3.11 15.82 9.30
N PHE A 53 3.84 15.95 8.19
CA PHE A 53 4.58 17.16 7.84
C PHE A 53 3.64 18.36 7.65
N HIS A 54 2.54 18.18 6.90
CA HIS A 54 1.55 19.25 6.68
C HIS A 54 0.80 19.67 7.96
N HIS A 55 0.64 18.77 8.93
CA HIS A 55 -0.01 19.05 10.21
C HIS A 55 0.97 19.42 11.34
N GLY A 56 2.25 19.61 11.03
CA GLY A 56 3.23 20.13 11.98
C GLY A 56 3.59 19.16 13.11
N ALA A 57 3.62 17.85 12.86
CA ALA A 57 4.02 16.86 13.86
C ALA A 57 5.44 17.14 14.39
N ALA A 58 5.54 17.59 15.64
CA ALA A 58 6.82 18.00 16.26
C ALA A 58 7.36 16.96 17.24
N THR A 59 6.48 16.17 17.87
CA THR A 59 6.85 15.14 18.85
C THR A 59 6.39 13.74 18.41
N PRO A 60 6.95 12.67 19.00
CA PRO A 60 6.43 11.32 18.80
C PRO A 60 4.94 11.19 19.17
N TYR A 61 4.52 11.82 20.27
CA TYR A 61 3.11 11.85 20.68
C TYR A 61 2.20 12.49 19.62
N ASP A 62 2.64 13.60 19.01
CA ASP A 62 1.88 14.23 17.92
C ASP A 62 1.77 13.30 16.70
N ARG A 63 2.84 12.56 16.39
CA ARG A 63 2.83 11.58 15.29
C ARG A 63 1.84 10.46 15.56
N ASP A 64 1.80 9.91 16.77
CA ASP A 64 0.88 8.82 17.11
C ASP A 64 -0.58 9.29 17.03
N ARG A 65 -0.88 10.48 17.56
CA ARG A 65 -2.21 11.10 17.44
C ARG A 65 -2.59 11.33 15.97
N LEU A 66 -1.71 11.97 15.20
CA LEU A 66 -1.96 12.24 13.78
C LEU A 66 -2.06 10.94 12.97
N ARG A 67 -1.40 9.86 13.38
CA ARG A 67 -1.53 8.56 12.74
C ARG A 67 -2.94 8.02 12.93
N ALA A 68 -3.46 8.03 14.16
CA ALA A 68 -4.83 7.61 14.43
C ALA A 68 -5.86 8.43 13.63
N GLU A 69 -5.69 9.76 13.57
CA GLU A 69 -6.55 10.63 12.77
C GLU A 69 -6.46 10.32 11.26
N TRP A 70 -5.25 10.10 10.75
CA TRP A 70 -5.02 9.77 9.34
C TRP A 70 -5.63 8.43 8.95
N GLU A 71 -5.49 7.41 9.80
CA GLU A 71 -6.06 6.07 9.57
C GLU A 71 -7.59 6.12 9.43
N ILE A 72 -8.27 6.96 10.22
CA ILE A 72 -9.73 7.08 10.22
C ILE A 72 -10.25 7.96 9.07
N SER A 73 -9.49 8.99 8.66
CA SER A 73 -10.01 10.04 7.78
C SER A 73 -9.43 10.03 6.36
N THR A 74 -8.13 9.77 6.23
CA THR A 74 -7.35 10.20 5.06
C THR A 74 -6.57 9.07 4.39
N ARG A 75 -6.32 7.95 5.09
CA ARG A 75 -5.57 6.81 4.53
C ARG A 75 -6.21 6.32 3.25
N VAL A 76 -7.52 6.08 3.27
CA VAL A 76 -8.25 5.53 2.14
C VAL A 76 -8.80 6.66 1.27
N PRO A 77 -8.39 6.76 0.00
CA PRO A 77 -8.97 7.75 -0.89
C PRO A 77 -10.47 7.50 -1.05
N LYS A 78 -11.27 8.58 -1.11
CA LYS A 78 -12.75 8.51 -1.22
C LYS A 78 -13.27 7.54 -2.29
N ASN A 79 -12.51 7.37 -3.37
CA ASN A 79 -12.87 6.49 -4.50
C ASN A 79 -12.72 4.98 -4.21
N TYR A 80 -12.09 4.59 -3.09
CA TYR A 80 -11.80 3.19 -2.75
C TYR A 80 -12.37 2.78 -1.38
N GLY A 81 -13.32 3.53 -0.83
CA GLY A 81 -13.95 3.23 0.46
C GLY A 81 -14.71 1.89 0.53
N GLY A 82 -14.89 1.18 -0.59
CA GLY A 82 -15.55 -0.12 -0.62
C GLY A 82 -14.73 -1.29 -0.05
N TYR A 83 -13.42 -1.11 0.20
CA TYR A 83 -12.54 -2.18 0.69
C TYR A 83 -12.35 -2.20 2.22
N HIS A 84 -13.05 -1.33 2.95
CA HIS A 84 -13.02 -1.18 4.42
C HIS A 84 -13.69 -2.34 5.19
N ARG A 85 -13.19 -3.55 5.00
CA ARG A 85 -13.40 -4.68 5.91
C ARG A 85 -12.06 -5.26 6.29
N GLN A 86 -12.01 -6.03 7.37
CA GLN A 86 -10.79 -6.76 7.73
C GLN A 86 -10.56 -7.90 6.71
N TRP A 87 -9.32 -8.05 6.27
CA TRP A 87 -8.85 -9.09 5.35
C TRP A 87 -7.79 -9.93 6.05
N ASN A 88 -8.11 -11.18 6.32
CA ASN A 88 -7.20 -12.17 6.87
C ASN A 88 -6.53 -12.97 5.74
N LEU A 89 -5.28 -12.60 5.41
CA LEU A 89 -4.52 -13.27 4.35
C LEU A 89 -3.97 -14.65 4.74
N GLN A 90 -4.19 -15.10 5.99
CA GLN A 90 -3.98 -16.51 6.36
C GLN A 90 -5.11 -17.41 5.85
N GLN A 91 -6.28 -16.83 5.51
CA GLN A 91 -7.34 -17.55 4.81
C GLN A 91 -7.01 -17.63 3.32
N SER A 92 -6.94 -18.85 2.79
CA SER A 92 -6.58 -19.09 1.39
C SER A 92 -7.46 -18.34 0.40
N ASP A 93 -8.75 -18.20 0.71
CA ASP A 93 -9.72 -17.56 -0.18
C ASP A 93 -9.46 -16.07 -0.32
N GLU A 94 -9.18 -15.37 0.78
CA GLU A 94 -8.91 -13.93 0.77
C GLU A 94 -7.56 -13.62 0.13
N ALA A 95 -6.53 -14.44 0.38
CA ALA A 95 -5.25 -14.35 -0.31
C ALA A 95 -5.40 -14.60 -1.82
N THR A 96 -6.24 -15.57 -2.22
CA THR A 96 -6.54 -15.85 -3.63
C THR A 96 -7.25 -14.68 -4.29
N ILE A 97 -8.27 -14.10 -3.64
CA ILE A 97 -8.98 -12.92 -4.15
C ILE A 97 -8.00 -11.75 -4.34
N LEU A 98 -7.15 -11.47 -3.36
CA LEU A 98 -6.15 -10.41 -3.48
C LEU A 98 -5.18 -10.68 -4.64
N MET A 99 -4.72 -11.91 -4.83
CA MET A 99 -3.85 -12.28 -5.96
C MET A 99 -4.53 -12.07 -7.31
N VAL A 100 -5.82 -12.43 -7.43
CA VAL A 100 -6.62 -12.21 -8.65
C VAL A 100 -6.76 -10.72 -8.94
N GLU A 101 -7.12 -9.91 -7.94
CA GLU A 101 -7.24 -8.46 -8.06
C GLU A 101 -5.90 -7.82 -8.47
N LEU A 102 -4.80 -8.20 -7.82
CA LEU A 102 -3.47 -7.72 -8.15
C LEU A 102 -3.08 -8.06 -9.59
N LYS A 103 -3.37 -9.29 -10.04
CA LYS A 103 -3.11 -9.70 -11.43
C LYS A 103 -3.92 -8.87 -12.41
N ASP A 104 -5.20 -8.65 -12.12
CA ASP A 104 -6.06 -7.82 -12.95
C ASP A 104 -5.55 -6.37 -13.03
N TRP A 105 -5.23 -5.77 -11.91
CA TRP A 105 -4.76 -4.39 -11.85
C TRP A 105 -3.41 -4.19 -12.54
N ILE A 106 -2.44 -5.07 -12.28
CA ILE A 106 -1.05 -4.86 -12.69
C ILE A 106 -0.78 -5.42 -14.09
N VAL A 107 -1.31 -6.61 -14.39
CA VAL A 107 -1.00 -7.32 -15.64
C VAL A 107 -2.05 -7.00 -16.70
N ASN A 108 -3.34 -7.17 -16.39
CA ASN A 108 -4.39 -7.01 -17.40
C ASN A 108 -4.68 -5.54 -17.71
N LYS A 109 -4.83 -4.71 -16.67
CA LYS A 109 -5.15 -3.28 -16.79
C LYS A 109 -3.92 -2.38 -16.90
N GLY A 110 -2.74 -2.89 -16.54
CA GLY A 110 -1.49 -2.14 -16.60
C GLY A 110 -1.50 -0.87 -15.73
N LEU A 111 -2.19 -0.90 -14.59
CA LEU A 111 -2.34 0.28 -13.73
C LEU A 111 -0.97 0.77 -13.23
N PRO A 112 -0.75 2.09 -13.15
CA PRO A 112 0.49 2.64 -12.62
C PRO A 112 0.62 2.37 -11.12
N GLN A 113 1.86 2.29 -10.62
CA GLN A 113 2.16 2.01 -9.21
C GLN A 113 1.30 2.84 -8.23
N ARG A 114 1.18 4.15 -8.47
CA ARG A 114 0.42 5.07 -7.61
C ARG A 114 -1.03 4.63 -7.41
N GLU A 115 -1.68 4.14 -8.47
CA GLU A 115 -3.06 3.68 -8.44
C GLU A 115 -3.18 2.36 -7.67
N VAL A 116 -2.23 1.44 -7.89
CA VAL A 116 -2.19 0.14 -7.19
C VAL A 116 -1.97 0.33 -5.69
N GLU A 117 -1.04 1.21 -5.31
CA GLU A 117 -0.82 1.59 -3.91
C GLU A 117 -2.10 2.17 -3.29
N GLN A 118 -2.81 3.05 -4.00
CA GLN A 118 -4.07 3.63 -3.53
C GLN A 118 -5.13 2.59 -3.21
N ARG A 119 -5.25 1.57 -4.07
CA ARG A 119 -6.16 0.45 -3.84
C ARG A 119 -5.70 -0.40 -2.68
N LEU A 120 -4.41 -0.76 -2.61
CA LEU A 120 -3.87 -1.57 -1.51
C LEU A 120 -4.03 -0.90 -0.14
N MET A 121 -3.88 0.43 -0.06
CA MET A 121 -4.12 1.16 1.18
C MET A 121 -5.57 1.11 1.66
N ALA A 122 -6.52 0.75 0.80
CA ALA A 122 -7.92 0.58 1.16
C ALA A 122 -8.20 -0.73 1.91
N PHE A 123 -7.27 -1.68 1.91
CA PHE A 123 -7.41 -2.95 2.61
C PHE A 123 -6.92 -2.84 4.06
N ASP A 124 -7.68 -3.44 4.96
CA ASP A 124 -7.34 -3.60 6.38
C ASP A 124 -6.88 -5.03 6.65
N PHE A 125 -5.61 -5.32 6.38
CA PHE A 125 -5.05 -6.65 6.62
C PHE A 125 -4.90 -6.93 8.11
N VAL A 126 -5.34 -8.12 8.55
CA VAL A 126 -5.32 -8.62 9.93
C VAL A 126 -4.61 -9.97 10.05
#